data_AF-H5XDI4-F1
#
_entry.id   AF-H5XDI4-F1
#
_cell.length_a   1.000
_cell.length_b   1.000
_cell.length_c   1.000
_cell.angle_alpha   90.00
_cell.angle_beta   90.00
_cell.angle_gamma   90.00
#
_symmetry.space_group_name_H-M   'P 1'
#
loop_
_entity.id
_entity.type
_entity.pdbx_description
1 polymer ?
#
loop_
_entity_poly.entity_id
_entity_poly.type
_entity_poly.pdbx_seq_one_letter_code
_entity_poly.pdbx_strand_id
1 'polypeptide(L)'
;MTEGEKARLVAWSRELHAVHKRLREALRLTRDALGSEDSGDSGDSGDSGNHGNSGNTGEAAEPLTRELLLFCHGFCTALTGHHEGEDRELFPAIAEAHPELRETLRRLEQDHSMIAHLLTGLQAALERNASHTELDRHLEGIEAIMENHFRYEERQLLAVLDTLALDADPRAVLGPL
;
A
#
# COMPACT_ATOMS: atom_id res chain seq x y z
N MET A 1 16.58 19.92 -34.99
CA MET A 1 16.34 18.94 -33.92
C MET A 1 16.88 19.55 -32.65
N THR A 2 16.04 19.89 -31.68
CA THR A 2 16.50 20.57 -30.46
C THR A 2 17.03 19.53 -29.48
N GLU A 3 18.33 19.58 -29.23
CA GLU A 3 19.13 18.87 -28.22
C GLU A 3 18.71 19.17 -26.76
N GLY A 4 17.44 19.54 -26.52
CA GLY A 4 16.95 20.14 -25.28
C GLY A 4 16.55 19.16 -24.18
N GLU A 5 16.36 17.88 -24.49
CA GLU A 5 16.03 16.83 -23.51
C GLU A 5 17.11 15.75 -23.54
N LYS A 6 18.36 16.16 -23.28
CA LYS A 6 19.36 15.22 -22.78
C LYS A 6 18.74 14.49 -21.61
N ALA A 7 18.48 13.19 -21.79
CA ALA A 7 17.94 12.25 -20.82
C ALA A 7 18.34 12.69 -19.41
N ARG A 8 17.40 13.25 -18.66
CA ARG A 8 17.61 13.50 -17.24
C ARG A 8 17.85 12.11 -16.66
N LEU A 9 19.08 11.85 -16.23
CA LEU A 9 19.39 10.65 -15.47
C LEU A 9 18.45 10.63 -14.27
N VAL A 10 17.44 9.76 -14.33
CA VAL A 10 16.51 9.54 -13.24
C VAL A 10 17.31 8.87 -12.14
N ALA A 11 17.27 9.44 -10.94
CA ALA A 11 17.87 8.82 -9.77
C ALA A 11 16.91 7.74 -9.24
N TRP A 12 16.85 6.60 -9.93
CA TRP A 12 15.88 5.53 -9.67
C TRP A 12 15.85 5.08 -8.21
N SER A 13 17.01 5.05 -7.54
CA SER A 13 17.10 4.75 -6.11
C SER A 13 16.31 5.74 -5.24
N ARG A 14 16.38 7.03 -5.56
CA ARG A 14 15.64 8.09 -4.84
C ARG A 14 14.16 8.05 -5.14
N GLU A 15 13.79 7.79 -6.39
CA GLU A 15 12.38 7.68 -6.78
C GLU A 15 11.71 6.49 -6.10
N LEU A 16 12.34 5.31 -6.12
CA LEU A 16 11.84 4.11 -5.45
C LEU A 16 11.63 4.37 -3.95
N HIS A 17 12.68 4.85 -3.27
CA HIS A 17 12.59 5.13 -1.84
C HIS A 17 11.54 6.20 -1.50
N ALA A 18 11.35 7.20 -2.39
CA ALA A 18 10.30 8.21 -2.21
C ALA A 18 8.89 7.63 -2.36
N VAL A 19 8.66 6.75 -3.35
CA VAL A 19 7.37 6.06 -3.52
C VAL A 19 7.07 5.16 -2.33
N HIS A 20 8.05 4.38 -1.84
CA HIS A 20 7.86 3.57 -0.63
C HIS A 20 7.48 4.41 0.58
N LYS A 21 8.10 5.60 0.75
CA LYS A 21 7.74 6.50 1.84
C LYS A 21 6.29 7.00 1.71
N ARG A 22 5.85 7.36 0.50
CA ARG A 22 4.47 7.78 0.25
C ARG A 22 3.47 6.65 0.50
N LEU A 23 3.80 5.42 0.12
CA LEU A 23 2.96 4.24 0.35
C LEU A 23 2.82 3.92 1.85
N ARG A 24 3.91 4.00 2.62
CA ARG A 24 3.87 3.90 4.08
C ARG A 24 2.95 4.96 4.69
N GLU A 25 3.02 6.20 4.21
CA GLU A 25 2.18 7.29 4.70
C GLU A 25 0.70 7.11 4.31
N ALA A 26 0.41 6.66 3.08
CA ALA A 26 -0.94 6.36 2.63
C ALA A 26 -1.60 5.25 3.48
N LEU A 27 -0.84 4.19 3.81
CA LEU A 27 -1.33 3.14 4.71
C LEU A 27 -1.60 3.69 6.12
N ARG A 28 -0.70 4.53 6.65
CA ARG A 28 -0.89 5.18 7.96
C ARG A 28 -2.17 5.99 8.01
N LEU A 29 -2.42 6.83 7.00
CA LEU A 29 -3.64 7.63 6.90
C LEU A 29 -4.91 6.77 6.81
N THR A 30 -4.83 5.65 6.09
CA THR A 30 -5.93 4.68 5.99
C THR A 30 -6.28 4.09 7.35
N ARG A 31 -5.26 3.73 8.15
CA ARG A 31 -5.46 3.20 9.51
C ARG A 31 -5.94 4.26 10.50
N ASP A 32 -5.42 5.48 10.42
CA ASP A 32 -5.86 6.60 11.25
C ASP A 32 -7.35 6.91 11.01
N ALA A 33 -7.81 6.85 9.75
CA ALA A 33 -9.21 7.06 9.40
C ALA A 33 -10.14 5.98 9.98
N LEU A 34 -9.65 4.74 10.14
CA LEU A 34 -10.37 3.65 10.78
C LEU A 34 -10.42 3.81 12.31
N GLY A 35 -9.33 4.27 12.93
CA GLY A 35 -9.24 4.46 14.38
C GLY A 35 -9.98 5.69 14.91
N SER A 36 -10.23 6.68 14.06
CA SER A 36 -10.92 7.93 14.43
C SER A 36 -12.39 7.72 14.84
N GLU A 37 -12.98 6.57 14.49
CA GLU A 37 -14.37 6.21 14.80
C GLU A 37 -14.58 5.79 16.27
N ASP A 38 -13.54 5.36 16.98
CA ASP A 38 -13.64 4.97 18.41
C ASP A 38 -13.70 6.18 19.36
N SER A 39 -13.59 7.41 18.81
CA SER A 39 -13.63 8.67 19.56
C SER A 39 -14.90 9.48 19.34
N GLY A 40 -16.00 8.82 18.96
CA GLY A 40 -17.35 9.37 18.99
C GLY A 40 -17.68 10.01 20.34
N ASP A 41 -17.59 11.33 20.35
CA ASP A 41 -17.88 12.26 21.44
C ASP A 41 -19.15 11.87 22.21
N SER A 42 -18.96 11.23 23.37
CA SER A 42 -20.00 11.04 24.38
C SER A 42 -20.21 12.35 25.14
N GLY A 43 -20.82 13.32 24.45
CA GLY A 43 -21.36 14.52 25.05
C GLY A 43 -22.64 14.22 25.84
N ASP A 44 -22.48 14.02 27.15
CA ASP A 44 -23.39 14.34 28.26
C ASP A 44 -24.92 14.13 28.08
N SER A 45 -25.46 13.15 28.80
CA SER A 45 -26.54 13.38 29.78
C SER A 45 -26.78 12.11 30.59
N GLY A 46 -26.54 12.17 31.90
CA GLY A 46 -26.89 11.09 32.82
C GLY A 46 -28.41 10.92 32.97
N ASP A 47 -28.88 9.68 32.94
CA ASP A 47 -30.03 9.25 33.73
C ASP A 47 -29.96 7.74 34.02
N SER A 48 -30.39 7.36 35.21
CA SER A 48 -30.29 6.04 35.82
C SER A 48 -31.38 5.11 35.32
N GLY A 49 -31.04 3.89 34.89
CA GLY A 49 -32.04 2.89 34.52
C GLY A 49 -31.48 1.48 34.29
N ASN A 50 -31.53 0.65 35.32
CA ASN A 50 -31.35 -0.81 35.26
C ASN A 50 -32.34 -1.47 34.27
N HIS A 51 -31.92 -2.50 33.51
CA HIS A 51 -32.58 -3.81 33.28
C HIS A 51 -31.93 -4.60 32.11
N GLY A 52 -31.60 -5.88 32.36
CA GLY A 52 -31.93 -6.98 31.43
C GLY A 52 -30.87 -7.46 30.44
N ASN A 53 -30.45 -8.72 30.62
CA ASN A 53 -29.47 -9.47 29.85
C ASN A 53 -29.98 -9.98 28.47
N SER A 54 -29.00 -10.19 27.58
CA SER A 54 -28.94 -11.14 26.46
C SER A 54 -29.68 -10.80 25.17
N GLY A 55 -28.95 -10.15 24.26
CA GLY A 55 -29.26 -10.11 22.84
C GLY A 55 -27.97 -10.22 22.05
N ASN A 56 -27.67 -11.43 21.56
CA ASN A 56 -26.75 -11.66 20.44
C ASN A 56 -27.30 -10.91 19.23
N THR A 57 -26.93 -9.64 19.12
CA THR A 57 -27.13 -8.85 17.91
C THR A 57 -25.80 -8.88 17.20
N GLY A 58 -25.77 -9.48 16.02
CA GLY A 58 -24.67 -9.24 15.09
C GLY A 58 -24.62 -7.74 14.95
N GLU A 59 -23.54 -7.15 15.48
CA GLU A 59 -23.27 -5.73 15.49
C GLU A 59 -23.49 -5.27 14.04
N ALA A 60 -24.57 -4.51 13.82
CA ALA A 60 -24.87 -4.01 12.50
C ALA A 60 -23.68 -3.12 12.14
N ALA A 61 -22.88 -3.54 11.16
CA ALA A 61 -21.67 -2.82 10.77
C ALA A 61 -22.06 -1.35 10.52
N GLU A 62 -21.46 -0.45 11.28
CA GLU A 62 -21.65 0.97 11.05
C GLU A 62 -21.18 1.31 9.62
N PRO A 63 -21.89 2.22 8.92
CA PRO A 63 -21.53 2.55 7.56
C PRO A 63 -20.15 3.19 7.52
N LEU A 64 -19.24 2.61 6.72
CA LEU A 64 -17.87 3.11 6.56
C LEU A 64 -17.87 4.58 6.13
N THR A 65 -17.01 5.37 6.77
CA THR A 65 -16.87 6.79 6.40
C THR A 65 -16.41 6.95 4.95
N ARG A 66 -16.86 8.05 4.33
CA ARG A 66 -16.40 8.44 2.99
C ARG A 66 -14.88 8.64 2.92
N GLU A 67 -14.28 9.08 4.02
CA GLU A 67 -12.85 9.31 4.14
C GLU A 67 -12.05 8.00 4.16
N LEU A 68 -12.47 7.03 4.98
CA LEU A 68 -11.88 5.69 5.00
C LEU A 68 -11.94 5.03 3.62
N LEU A 69 -13.12 5.06 2.95
CA LEU A 69 -13.27 4.52 1.60
C LEU A 69 -12.30 5.18 0.61
N LEU A 70 -12.17 6.51 0.65
CA LEU A 70 -11.27 7.25 -0.22
C LEU A 70 -9.81 6.84 0.00
N PHE A 71 -9.36 6.77 1.25
CA PHE A 71 -7.98 6.41 1.57
C PHE A 71 -7.68 4.96 1.25
N CYS A 72 -8.55 4.02 1.62
CA CYS A 72 -8.42 2.61 1.28
C CYS A 72 -8.29 2.39 -0.23
N HIS A 73 -9.22 2.95 -1.02
CA HIS A 73 -9.17 2.80 -2.48
C HIS A 73 -7.91 3.44 -3.07
N GLY A 74 -7.57 4.66 -2.64
CA GLY A 74 -6.35 5.34 -3.09
C GLY A 74 -5.08 4.54 -2.79
N PHE A 75 -4.94 4.03 -1.57
CA PHE A 75 -3.82 3.19 -1.15
C PHE A 75 -3.75 1.90 -1.97
N CYS A 76 -4.85 1.16 -2.11
CA CYS A 76 -4.88 -0.07 -2.90
C CYS A 76 -4.47 0.19 -4.35
N THR A 77 -5.06 1.19 -5.00
CA THR A 77 -4.73 1.53 -6.39
C THR A 77 -3.26 1.92 -6.55
N ALA A 78 -2.73 2.71 -5.62
CA ALA A 78 -1.35 3.16 -5.68
C ALA A 78 -0.34 2.02 -5.47
N LEU A 79 -0.57 1.15 -4.47
CA LEU A 79 0.32 0.02 -4.20
C LEU A 79 0.28 -1.02 -5.33
N THR A 80 -0.91 -1.31 -5.87
CA THR A 80 -1.03 -2.18 -7.05
C THR A 80 -0.28 -1.60 -8.25
N GLY A 81 -0.48 -0.33 -8.57
CA GLY A 81 0.19 0.30 -9.72
C GLY A 81 1.71 0.38 -9.57
N HIS A 82 2.21 0.53 -8.35
CA HIS A 82 3.63 0.51 -8.03
C HIS A 82 4.25 -0.86 -8.32
N HIS A 83 3.74 -1.93 -7.69
CA HIS A 83 4.28 -3.28 -7.90
C HIS A 83 4.12 -3.77 -9.35
N GLU A 84 3.00 -3.45 -10.00
CA GLU A 84 2.82 -3.80 -11.42
C GLU A 84 3.82 -3.09 -12.33
N GLY A 85 4.15 -1.82 -12.03
CA GLY A 85 5.18 -1.08 -12.77
C GLY A 85 6.55 -1.72 -12.59
N GLU A 86 6.87 -2.16 -11.38
CA GLU A 86 8.15 -2.81 -11.09
C GLU A 86 8.27 -4.16 -11.81
N ASP A 87 7.25 -5.01 -11.70
CA ASP A 87 7.22 -6.33 -12.33
C ASP A 87 7.35 -6.24 -13.86
N ARG A 88 6.71 -5.23 -14.48
CA ARG A 88 6.61 -5.13 -15.94
C ARG A 88 7.76 -4.34 -16.57
N GLU A 89 8.30 -3.35 -15.86
CA GLU A 89 9.25 -2.40 -16.42
C GLU A 89 10.59 -2.44 -15.66
N LEU A 90 10.59 -2.27 -14.34
CA LEU A 90 11.83 -2.10 -13.57
C LEU A 90 12.63 -3.41 -13.48
N PHE A 91 11.99 -4.50 -13.07
CA PHE A 91 12.65 -5.78 -12.83
C PHE A 91 13.22 -6.39 -14.11
N PRO A 92 12.55 -6.34 -15.28
CA PRO A 92 13.17 -6.74 -16.54
C PRO A 92 14.44 -5.95 -16.87
N ALA A 93 14.42 -4.61 -16.68
CA ALA A 93 15.59 -3.77 -16.93
C ALA A 93 16.76 -4.12 -15.98
N ILE A 94 16.47 -4.37 -14.69
CA ILE A 94 17.47 -4.84 -13.74
C ILE A 94 17.98 -6.23 -14.13
N ALA A 95 17.12 -7.17 -14.52
CA ALA A 95 17.50 -8.53 -14.88
C ALA A 95 18.37 -8.63 -16.15
N GLU A 96 18.25 -7.65 -17.04
CA GLU A 96 19.10 -7.48 -18.22
C GLU A 96 20.49 -6.94 -17.82
N ALA A 97 20.52 -5.86 -17.03
CA ALA A 97 21.77 -5.22 -16.61
C ALA A 97 22.54 -6.01 -15.53
N HIS A 98 21.82 -6.72 -14.65
CA HIS A 98 22.31 -7.45 -13.49
C HIS A 98 21.73 -8.89 -13.43
N PRO A 99 22.19 -9.79 -14.33
CA PRO A 99 21.72 -11.18 -14.41
C PRO A 99 21.77 -11.97 -13.09
N GLU A 100 22.70 -11.63 -12.20
CA GLU A 100 22.88 -12.23 -10.88
C GLU A 100 21.71 -11.98 -9.92
N LEU A 101 20.91 -10.93 -10.14
CA LEU A 101 19.78 -10.58 -9.28
C LEU A 101 18.49 -11.31 -9.63
N ARG A 102 18.45 -12.11 -10.70
CA ARG A 102 17.21 -12.77 -11.16
C ARG A 102 16.51 -13.61 -10.09
N GLU A 103 17.26 -14.23 -9.18
CA GLU A 103 16.64 -14.96 -8.06
C GLU A 103 16.02 -14.02 -7.03
N THR A 104 16.69 -12.91 -6.72
CA THR A 104 16.15 -11.86 -5.84
C THR A 104 14.89 -11.25 -6.43
N LEU A 105 14.90 -10.90 -7.71
CA LEU A 105 13.74 -10.33 -8.41
C LEU A 105 12.54 -11.30 -8.38
N ARG A 106 12.76 -12.59 -8.66
CA ARG A 106 11.69 -13.60 -8.54
C ARG A 106 11.10 -13.74 -7.14
N ARG A 107 11.87 -13.42 -6.08
CA ARG A 107 11.35 -13.42 -4.70
C ARG A 107 10.52 -12.17 -4.44
N LEU A 108 10.93 -11.01 -4.96
CA LEU A 108 10.15 -9.78 -4.90
C LEU A 108 8.81 -9.92 -5.64
N GLU A 109 8.80 -10.51 -6.85
CA GLU A 109 7.58 -10.83 -7.60
C GLU A 109 6.62 -11.76 -6.81
N GLN A 110 7.18 -12.69 -6.02
CA GLN A 110 6.38 -13.56 -5.13
C GLN A 110 5.77 -12.77 -3.98
N ASP A 111 6.53 -11.85 -3.38
CA ASP A 111 6.00 -10.93 -2.38
C ASP A 111 4.89 -10.04 -2.97
N HIS A 112 5.06 -9.52 -4.19
CA HIS A 112 4.04 -8.74 -4.90
C HIS A 112 2.76 -9.54 -5.09
N SER A 113 2.87 -10.81 -5.48
CA SER A 113 1.72 -11.71 -5.62
C SER A 113 0.99 -11.92 -4.29
N MET A 114 1.72 -12.05 -3.18
CA MET A 114 1.13 -12.17 -1.85
C MET A 114 0.43 -10.87 -1.43
N ILE A 115 1.06 -9.72 -1.64
CA ILE A 115 0.48 -8.42 -1.30
C ILE A 115 -0.77 -8.15 -2.14
N ALA A 116 -0.74 -8.46 -3.44
CA ALA A 116 -1.90 -8.34 -4.32
C ALA A 116 -3.10 -9.17 -3.82
N HIS A 117 -2.84 -10.37 -3.29
CA HIS A 117 -3.88 -11.20 -2.67
C HIS A 117 -4.48 -10.54 -1.42
N LEU A 118 -3.64 -9.96 -0.54
CA LEU A 118 -4.09 -9.25 0.65
C LEU A 118 -4.91 -8.00 0.30
N LEU A 119 -4.47 -7.23 -0.70
CA LEU A 119 -5.20 -6.06 -1.19
C LEU A 119 -6.57 -6.44 -1.77
N THR A 120 -6.65 -7.54 -2.52
CA THR A 120 -7.93 -8.05 -3.02
C THR A 120 -8.87 -8.43 -1.86
N GLY A 121 -8.32 -9.04 -0.80
CA GLY A 121 -9.08 -9.37 0.41
C GLY A 121 -9.63 -8.13 1.11
N LEU A 122 -8.83 -7.07 1.26
CA LEU A 122 -9.25 -5.79 1.83
C LEU A 122 -10.34 -5.12 0.96
N GLN A 123 -10.16 -5.07 -0.36
CA GLN A 123 -11.15 -4.50 -1.28
C GLN A 123 -12.50 -5.22 -1.16
N ALA A 124 -12.49 -6.56 -1.15
CA ALA A 124 -13.70 -7.34 -0.96
C ALA A 124 -14.35 -7.08 0.41
N ALA A 125 -13.57 -6.74 1.44
CA ALA A 125 -14.06 -6.39 2.78
C ALA A 125 -14.78 -5.03 2.76
N LEU A 126 -14.25 -4.06 2.04
CA LEU A 126 -14.88 -2.77 1.84
C LEU A 126 -16.19 -2.89 1.04
N GLU A 127 -16.18 -3.66 -0.05
CA GLU A 127 -17.36 -3.86 -0.90
C GLU A 127 -18.55 -4.46 -0.15
N ARG A 128 -18.29 -5.35 0.82
CA ARG A 128 -19.34 -5.96 1.66
C ARG A 128 -19.65 -5.16 2.93
N ASN A 129 -19.04 -3.99 3.14
CA ASN A 129 -19.10 -3.20 4.38
C ASN A 129 -18.78 -4.04 5.63
N ALA A 130 -17.60 -4.67 5.63
CA ALA A 130 -17.10 -5.42 6.79
C ALA A 130 -16.94 -4.52 8.03
N SER A 131 -16.90 -5.13 9.22
CA SER A 131 -16.72 -4.39 10.48
C SER A 131 -15.33 -3.77 10.57
N HIS A 132 -15.19 -2.72 11.39
CA HIS A 132 -13.90 -2.04 11.57
C HIS A 132 -12.82 -2.99 12.10
N THR A 133 -13.17 -3.90 13.01
CA THR A 133 -12.24 -4.92 13.51
C THR A 133 -11.73 -5.83 12.40
N GLU A 134 -12.56 -6.15 11.41
CA GLU A 134 -12.14 -6.97 10.27
C GLU A 134 -11.22 -6.17 9.33
N LEU A 135 -11.56 -4.92 9.05
CA LEU A 135 -10.72 -4.02 8.23
C LEU A 135 -9.37 -3.75 8.88
N ASP A 136 -9.32 -3.55 10.21
CA ASP A 136 -8.07 -3.32 10.94
C ASP A 136 -7.13 -4.52 10.82
N ARG A 137 -7.65 -5.76 10.97
CA ARG A 137 -6.84 -6.98 10.77
C ARG A 137 -6.29 -7.09 9.35
N HIS A 138 -7.07 -6.71 8.33
CA HIS A 138 -6.58 -6.69 6.95
C HIS A 138 -5.44 -5.67 6.79
N LEU A 139 -5.62 -4.45 7.29
CA LEU A 139 -4.62 -3.38 7.20
C LEU A 139 -3.35 -3.71 7.99
N GLU A 140 -3.47 -4.29 9.19
CA GLU A 140 -2.34 -4.77 10.01
C GLU A 140 -1.54 -5.84 9.27
N GLY A 141 -2.23 -6.83 8.68
CA GLY A 141 -1.57 -7.88 7.90
C GLY A 141 -0.83 -7.32 6.68
N ILE A 142 -1.42 -6.36 5.96
CA ILE A 142 -0.78 -5.69 4.83
C ILE A 142 0.45 -4.91 5.30
N GLU A 143 0.33 -4.12 6.37
CA GLU A 143 1.43 -3.33 6.92
C GLU A 143 2.65 -4.20 7.29
N ALA A 144 2.41 -5.31 7.98
CA ALA A 144 3.47 -6.21 8.42
C ALA A 144 4.27 -6.80 7.25
N ILE A 145 3.57 -7.24 6.19
CA ILE A 145 4.21 -7.80 4.99
C ILE A 145 4.91 -6.70 4.18
N MET A 146 4.22 -5.57 3.97
CA MET A 146 4.73 -4.46 3.16
C MET A 146 6.02 -3.87 3.76
N GLU A 147 6.09 -3.71 5.09
CA GLU A 147 7.30 -3.16 5.71
C GLU A 147 8.51 -4.09 5.57
N ASN A 148 8.31 -5.41 5.70
CA ASN A 148 9.39 -6.36 5.46
C ASN A 148 9.83 -6.37 3.98
N HIS A 149 8.86 -6.33 3.07
CA HIS A 149 9.06 -6.31 1.63
C HIS A 149 9.87 -5.08 1.19
N PHE A 150 9.40 -3.86 1.47
CA PHE A 150 10.12 -2.63 1.11
C PHE A 150 11.53 -2.58 1.69
N ARG A 151 11.70 -3.01 2.95
CA ARG A 151 13.05 -3.06 3.56
C ARG A 151 13.95 -4.08 2.86
N TYR A 152 13.42 -5.20 2.39
CA TYR A 152 14.20 -6.18 1.66
C TYR A 152 14.60 -5.64 0.30
N GLU A 153 13.65 -5.13 -0.47
CA GLU A 153 13.88 -4.54 -1.77
C GLU A 153 14.90 -3.40 -1.72
N GLU A 154 14.69 -2.43 -0.82
CA GLU A 154 15.59 -1.27 -0.69
C GLU A 154 17.03 -1.72 -0.41
N ARG A 155 17.21 -2.74 0.45
CA ARG A 155 18.54 -3.31 0.73
C ARG A 155 19.17 -3.99 -0.48
N GLN A 156 18.37 -4.61 -1.36
CA GLN A 156 18.89 -5.34 -2.51
C GLN A 156 19.13 -4.45 -3.72
N LEU A 157 18.25 -3.49 -3.96
CA LEU A 157 18.17 -2.82 -5.27
C LEU A 157 18.68 -1.38 -5.26
N LEU A 158 18.66 -0.64 -4.15
CA LEU A 158 19.01 0.80 -4.19
C LEU A 158 20.40 1.08 -4.78
N ALA A 159 21.40 0.28 -4.40
CA ALA A 159 22.77 0.45 -4.91
C ALA A 159 22.89 0.15 -6.41
N VAL A 160 22.07 -0.77 -6.91
CA VAL A 160 22.02 -1.14 -8.34
C VAL A 160 21.32 -0.05 -9.13
N LEU A 161 20.21 0.48 -8.59
CA LEU A 161 19.43 1.56 -9.15
C LEU A 161 20.20 2.89 -9.28
N ASP A 162 21.22 3.13 -8.44
CA ASP A 162 22.11 4.29 -8.57
C ASP A 162 22.86 4.32 -9.91
N THR A 163 23.02 3.16 -10.56
CA THR A 163 23.74 3.00 -11.83
C THR A 163 22.87 2.55 -13.00
N LEU A 164 21.58 2.31 -12.76
CA LEU A 164 20.67 1.81 -13.79
C LEU A 164 20.39 2.89 -14.85
N ALA A 165 20.72 2.58 -16.10
CA ALA A 165 20.41 3.42 -17.24
C ALA A 165 19.10 2.95 -17.91
N LEU A 166 17.97 3.35 -17.32
CA LEU A 166 16.64 3.13 -17.87
C LEU A 166 16.02 4.47 -18.31
N ASP A 167 15.68 4.58 -19.60
CA ASP A 167 15.03 5.74 -20.21
C ASP A 167 13.50 5.51 -20.27
N ALA A 168 12.84 5.78 -19.14
CA ALA A 168 11.40 5.58 -18.97
C ALA A 168 10.80 6.65 -18.04
N ASP A 169 9.50 6.90 -18.16
CA ASP A 169 8.76 7.75 -17.23
C ASP A 169 8.69 7.08 -15.85
N PRO A 170 9.18 7.72 -14.77
CA PRO A 170 9.08 7.17 -13.42
C PRO A 170 7.66 6.75 -13.01
N ARG A 171 6.62 7.42 -13.52
CA ARG A 171 5.23 7.06 -13.21
C ARG A 171 4.77 5.76 -13.85
N ALA A 172 5.36 5.38 -14.97
CA ALA A 172 5.09 4.11 -15.61
C ALA A 172 5.81 2.96 -14.90
N VAL A 173 7.02 3.24 -14.38
CA VAL A 173 7.90 2.24 -13.76
C VAL A 173 7.60 2.03 -12.27
N LEU A 174 7.27 3.08 -11.54
CA LEU A 174 7.08 3.05 -10.08
C LEU A 174 5.63 3.38 -9.66
N GLY A 175 4.73 3.55 -10.63
CA GLY A 175 3.33 3.84 -10.37
C GLY A 175 3.01 5.33 -10.15
N PRO A 176 1.71 5.67 -9.98
CA PRO A 176 1.19 7.04 -10.12
C PRO A 176 1.40 7.98 -8.91
N LEU A 177 2.42 7.78 -8.05
CA LEU A 177 2.60 8.52 -6.79
C LEU A 177 3.70 9.60 -6.79
#